data_AF-A0A9D6JYK1-F1
#
_entry.id   AF-A0A9D6JYK1-F1
#
_cell.length_a   1.000
_cell.length_b   1.000
_cell.length_c   1.000
_cell.angle_alpha   90.00
_cell.angle_beta   90.00
_cell.angle_gamma   90.00
#
_symmetry.space_group_name_H-M   'P 1'
#
loop_
_entity.id
_entity.type
_entity.pdbx_description
1 polymer ?
#
loop_
_entity_poly.entity_id
_entity_poly.type
_entity_poly.pdbx_seq_one_letter_code
_entity_poly.pdbx_strand_id
1 'polypeptide(L)' 'MSATGTGEAFMRGLAQAAQQVILEKLPQQYGGRGGLIGIDAQGNIVLPFNTEGMYRGHVRVGAAPQVAIYADEN' A
#
# COMPACT_ATOMS: atom_id res chain seq x y z
N MET A 1 -1.99 3.28 12.79
CA MET A 1 -3.43 3.30 13.16
C MET A 1 -3.71 2.05 13.99
N SER A 2 -4.36 2.18 15.15
CA SER A 2 -4.76 1.03 15.98
C SER A 2 -6.27 0.84 15.87
N ALA A 3 -6.70 -0.35 15.47
CA ALA A 3 -8.08 -0.81 15.60
C ALA A 3 -8.06 -2.33 15.86
N THR A 4 -9.00 -2.81 16.67
CA THR A 4 -9.02 -4.18 17.21
C THR A 4 -10.16 -4.99 16.58
N GLY A 5 -9.85 -6.18 16.04
CA GLY A 5 -10.82 -7.11 15.45
C GLY A 5 -10.16 -8.32 14.77
N THR A 6 -10.91 -9.41 14.58
CA THR A 6 -10.44 -10.75 14.20
C THR A 6 -9.87 -10.88 12.78
N GLY A 7 -8.57 -11.21 12.71
CA GLY A 7 -7.96 -12.20 11.81
C GLY A 7 -7.87 -11.91 10.30
N GLU A 8 -9.00 -11.72 9.62
CA GLU A 8 -9.06 -11.67 8.14
C GLU A 8 -9.79 -10.42 7.61
N ALA A 9 -10.67 -9.82 8.43
CA ALA A 9 -11.37 -8.59 8.07
C ALA A 9 -10.45 -7.34 8.08
N PHE A 10 -9.33 -7.41 8.81
CA PHE A 10 -8.34 -6.31 8.92
C PHE A 10 -7.39 -6.22 7.73
N MET A 11 -7.03 -7.35 7.09
CA MET A 11 -6.29 -7.36 5.82
C MET A 11 -7.03 -6.55 4.75
N ARG A 12 -8.37 -6.64 4.74
CA ARG A 12 -9.24 -5.81 3.90
C ARG A 12 -9.08 -4.33 4.23
N GLY A 13 -9.01 -3.95 5.51
CA GLY A 13 -8.98 -2.55 5.95
C GLY A 13 -7.78 -1.74 5.41
N LEU A 14 -6.55 -2.22 5.60
CA LEU A 14 -5.37 -1.46 5.17
C LEU A 14 -5.28 -1.35 3.65
N ALA A 15 -5.42 -2.48 2.93
CA ALA A 15 -5.34 -2.50 1.49
C ALA A 15 -6.48 -1.70 0.84
N GLN A 16 -7.72 -1.92 1.28
CA GLN A 16 -8.88 -1.22 0.74
C GLN A 16 -8.84 0.27 1.06
N ALA A 17 -8.45 0.67 2.29
CA ALA A 17 -8.33 2.08 2.63
C ALA A 17 -7.22 2.77 1.83
N ALA A 18 -6.05 2.13 1.72
CA ALA A 18 -4.93 2.67 0.96
C ALA A 18 -5.28 2.82 -0.53
N GLN A 19 -5.95 1.82 -1.09
CA GLN A 19 -6.39 1.82 -2.48
C GLN A 19 -7.47 2.89 -2.73
N GLN A 20 -8.47 3.00 -1.86
CA GLN A 20 -9.51 4.03 -1.96
C GLN A 20 -8.93 5.44 -1.86
N VAL A 21 -7.95 5.67 -1.00
CA VAL A 21 -7.33 6.99 -0.88
C VAL A 21 -6.50 7.33 -2.12
N ILE A 22 -5.65 6.41 -2.57
CA ILE A 22 -4.67 6.69 -3.64
C ILE A 22 -5.30 6.61 -5.04
N LEU A 23 -6.21 5.67 -5.29
CA LEU A 23 -6.80 5.46 -6.62
C LEU A 23 -8.11 6.22 -6.82
N GLU A 24 -8.87 6.50 -5.75
CA GLU A 24 -10.17 7.17 -5.88
C GLU A 24 -10.12 8.60 -5.35
N LYS A 25 -9.87 8.80 -4.04
CA LYS A 25 -10.01 10.12 -3.41
C LYS A 25 -8.96 11.13 -3.88
N LEU A 26 -7.67 10.75 -3.94
CA LEU A 26 -6.60 11.67 -4.35
C LEU A 26 -6.83 12.23 -5.76
N PRO A 27 -7.07 11.38 -6.79
CA PRO A 27 -7.30 11.86 -8.15
C PRO A 27 -8.60 12.65 -8.26
N GLN A 28 -9.70 12.13 -7.69
CA GLN A 28 -11.03 12.70 -7.92
C GLN A 28 -11.29 13.99 -7.13
N GLN A 29 -10.75 14.11 -5.91
CA GLN A 29 -11.05 15.25 -5.03
C GLN A 29 -9.95 16.31 -5.03
N TYR A 30 -8.71 15.93 -5.32
CA TYR A 30 -7.55 16.81 -5.18
C TYR A 30 -6.70 16.92 -6.45
N GLY A 31 -7.02 16.16 -7.51
CA GLY A 31 -6.19 16.07 -8.71
C GLY A 31 -4.77 15.56 -8.44
N GLY A 32 -4.56 14.94 -7.27
CA GLY A 32 -3.25 14.61 -6.75
C GLY A 32 -2.75 13.27 -7.30
N ARG A 33 -1.45 13.21 -7.58
CA ARG A 33 -0.74 11.97 -7.90
C ARG A 33 0.28 11.64 -6.81
N GLY A 34 0.42 10.37 -6.47
CA GLY A 34 1.38 9.89 -5.49
C GLY A 34 1.20 8.40 -5.19
N GLY A 35 1.79 7.98 -4.07
CA GLY A 35 1.65 6.63 -3.55
C GLY A 35 1.73 6.58 -2.05
N LEU A 36 1.34 5.44 -1.49
CA LEU A 36 1.34 5.15 -0.06
C LEU A 36 2.11 3.86 0.17
N ILE A 37 2.92 3.83 1.22
CA ILE A 37 3.49 2.60 1.76
C ILE A 37 2.89 2.39 3.15
N GLY A 38 2.25 1.24 3.36
CA GLY A 38 1.60 0.90 4.63
C GLY A 38 1.95 -0.52 5.07
N ILE A 39 2.07 -0.70 6.39
CA ILE A 39 2.24 -2.00 7.03
C ILE A 39 1.22 -2.10 8.18
N ASP A 40 0.46 -3.20 8.25
CA ASP A 40 -0.45 -3.44 9.37
C ASP A 40 0.22 -4.21 10.52
N ALA A 41 -0.50 -4.37 11.64
CA ALA A 41 0.00 -5.05 12.83
C ALA A 41 0.31 -6.55 12.58
N GLN A 42 -0.23 -7.11 11.51
CA GLN A 42 0.00 -8.49 11.08
C GLN A 42 1.21 -8.60 10.13
N GLY A 43 1.82 -7.47 9.76
CA GLY A 43 2.96 -7.43 8.84
C GLY A 43 2.58 -7.54 7.37
N ASN A 44 1.33 -7.26 7.00
CA ASN A 44 0.93 -7.14 5.60
C ASN A 44 1.39 -5.80 5.05
N ILE A 45 1.98 -5.81 3.86
CA ILE A 45 2.57 -4.64 3.22
C ILE A 45 1.67 -4.24 2.05
N VAL A 46 1.32 -2.96 1.96
CA VAL A 46 0.57 -2.37 0.86
C VAL A 46 1.38 -1.22 0.25
N LEU A 47 1.49 -1.20 -1.08
CA LEU A 47 2.23 -0.18 -1.81
C LEU A 47 1.43 0.42 -2.99
N PRO A 48 0.17 0.89 -2.81
CA PRO A 48 -0.59 1.47 -3.92
C PRO A 48 -0.01 2.82 -4.36
N PHE A 49 0.00 3.06 -5.66
CA PHE A 49 0.39 4.33 -6.28
C PHE A 49 -0.43 4.56 -7.55
N ASN A 50 -0.55 5.82 -7.95
CA ASN A 50 -1.26 6.23 -9.16
C ASN A 50 -0.37 7.06 -10.12
N THR A 51 0.93 7.15 -9.80
CA THR A 51 1.97 7.75 -10.64
C THR A 51 2.46 6.76 -11.69
N GLU A 52 3.22 7.24 -12.67
CA GLU A 52 3.86 6.35 -13.68
C GLU A 52 4.81 5.33 -13.03
N GLY A 53 5.43 5.70 -11.90
CA GLY A 53 6.20 4.81 -11.06
C GLY A 53 6.31 5.34 -9.64
N MET A 54 6.70 4.45 -8.72
CA MET A 54 7.01 4.75 -7.33
C MET A 54 8.26 3.95 -6.94
N TYR A 55 9.39 4.64 -6.78
CA TYR A 55 10.60 4.06 -6.17
C TYR A 55 10.25 3.51 -4.79
N ARG A 56 10.24 2.19 -4.66
CA ARG A 56 9.82 1.52 -3.43
C ARG A 56 10.67 0.29 -3.18
N GLY A 57 10.89 -0.01 -1.91
CA GLY A 57 11.51 -1.24 -1.49
C GLY A 57 10.91 -1.71 -0.18
N HIS A 58 10.83 -3.03 -0.01
CA HIS A 58 10.42 -3.63 1.24
C HIS A 58 11.18 -4.93 1.51
N VAL A 59 11.30 -5.27 2.79
CA VAL A 59 11.97 -6.47 3.24
C VAL A 59 11.16 -7.09 4.39
N ARG A 60 11.12 -8.42 4.42
CA ARG A 60 10.57 -9.19 5.55
C ARG A 60 11.71 -9.96 6.18
N VAL A 61 11.61 -10.21 7.49
CA VAL A 61 12.60 -11.02 8.21
C VAL A 61 12.71 -12.39 7.55
N GLY A 62 13.92 -12.78 7.15
CA GLY A 62 14.18 -14.06 6.48
C GLY A 62 13.89 -14.10 4.97
N ALA A 63 13.48 -12.99 4.36
CA ALA A 63 13.29 -12.88 2.91
C ALA A 63 14.32 -11.94 2.28
N ALA A 64 14.58 -12.13 0.99
CA ALA A 64 15.38 -11.18 0.22
C ALA A 64 14.64 -9.83 0.11
N PRO A 65 15.37 -8.69 0.16
CA PRO A 65 14.78 -7.39 -0.09
C PRO A 65 14.23 -7.30 -1.51
N GLN A 66 13.05 -6.71 -1.65
CA GLN A 66 12.41 -6.44 -2.93
C GLN A 66 12.46 -4.94 -3.20
N VAL A 67 12.78 -4.57 -4.44
CA VAL A 67 12.81 -3.19 -4.93
C VAL A 67 12.10 -3.15 -6.27
N ALA A 68 11.27 -2.13 -6.48
CA ALA A 68 10.53 -1.94 -7.71
C ALA A 68 10.33 -0.44 -7.96
N ILE A 69 10.16 -0.07 -9.23
CA ILE A 69 9.87 1.31 -9.63
C ILE A 69 8.53 1.34 -10.32
N TYR A 70 8.31 0.46 -11.30
CA TYR A 70 7.08 0.44 -12.09
C TYR A 70 6.05 -0.57 -11.54
N ALA A 71 4.83 -0.54 -12.09
CA ALA A 71 3.74 -1.45 -11.70
C ALA A 71 3.95 -2.86 -12.26
N ASP A 72 4.50 -2.95 -13.47
CA ASP A 72 4.78 -4.21 -14.17
C ASP A 72 6.03 -4.95 -13.68
N GLU A 73 6.81 -4.35 -12.77
CA GLU A 73 7.95 -5.01 -12.14
C GLU A 73 7.49 -5.74 -10.88
N ASN A 74 7.00 -6.98 -11.04
CA ASN A 74 6.83 -7.95 -9.94
C ASN A 74 6.76 -9.41 -10.42
#